data_AF-S2J1U8-F1
#
_entry.id   AF-S2J1U8-F1
#
_cell.length_a   1.000
_cell.length_b   1.000
_cell.length_c   1.000
_cell.angle_alpha   90.00
_cell.angle_beta   90.00
_cell.angle_gamma   90.00
#
_symmetry.space_group_name_H-M   'P 1'
#
loop_
_entity.id
_entity.type
_entity.pdbx_description
1 polymer ?
#
loop_
_entity_poly.entity_id
_entity_poly.type
_entity_poly.pdbx_seq_one_letter_code
_entity_poly.pdbx_strand_id
1 'polypeptide(L)'
;MTDTADKSHVPENCKLYEMVQYQCEATRHNIECSPFVRLFLRCAGLPTVEVTPEYDQYGDPVSRSSQAAKPSPIKGEDISSTEV
;
A
#
# COMPACT_ATOMS: atom_id res chain seq x y z
N MET A 1 31.66 -14.27 7.09
CA MET A 1 30.97 -13.75 5.89
C MET A 1 29.78 -14.66 5.65
N THR A 2 28.61 -14.30 6.16
CA THR A 2 27.36 -15.00 5.82
C THR A 2 26.37 -13.92 5.44
N ASP A 3 26.11 -13.87 4.15
CA ASP A 3 25.11 -13.06 3.47
C ASP A 3 23.75 -13.38 4.08
N THR A 4 23.23 -12.51 4.93
CA THR A 4 21.88 -12.63 5.49
C THR A 4 20.90 -12.10 4.46
N ALA A 5 20.66 -12.87 3.41
CA ALA A 5 19.53 -12.63 2.51
C ALA A 5 18.25 -12.82 3.32
N ASP A 6 17.60 -11.70 3.66
CA ASP A 6 16.31 -11.62 4.34
C ASP A 6 15.25 -12.36 3.51
N LYS A 7 15.08 -13.64 3.82
CA LYS A 7 14.08 -14.49 3.18
C LYS A 7 12.75 -14.20 3.85
N SER A 8 12.03 -13.20 3.35
CA SER A 8 10.63 -12.93 3.66
C SER A 8 9.85 -14.25 3.69
N HIS A 9 9.59 -14.76 4.89
CA HIS A 9 8.98 -16.06 5.09
C HIS A 9 7.46 -15.89 5.08
N VAL A 10 6.82 -16.25 3.97
CA VAL A 10 5.37 -16.35 3.90
C VAL A 10 4.91 -17.44 4.88
N PRO A 11 4.02 -17.16 5.85
CA PRO A 11 3.56 -18.17 6.81
C PRO A 11 2.91 -19.37 6.10
N GLU A 12 3.02 -20.57 6.68
CA GLU A 12 2.60 -21.83 6.03
C GLU A 12 1.12 -21.89 5.64
N ASN A 13 0.26 -21.17 6.38
CA ASN A 13 -1.18 -21.05 6.13
C ASN A 13 -1.54 -19.84 5.25
N CYS A 14 -0.55 -19.18 4.66
CA CYS A 14 -0.70 -18.03 3.80
C CYS A 14 -0.20 -18.30 2.38
N LYS A 15 -0.79 -17.62 1.41
CA LYS A 15 -0.35 -17.61 0.02
C LYS A 15 -0.22 -16.17 -0.45
N LEU A 16 0.91 -15.88 -1.10
CA LEU A 16 1.14 -14.62 -1.78
C LEU A 16 0.55 -14.71 -3.20
N TYR A 17 -0.26 -13.73 -3.56
CA TYR A 17 -0.86 -13.57 -4.88
C TYR A 17 -0.35 -12.29 -5.52
N GLU A 18 -0.17 -12.35 -6.83
CA GLU A 18 0.24 -11.22 -7.64
C GLU A 18 -0.92 -10.79 -8.55
N MET A 19 -1.15 -9.49 -8.65
CA MET A 19 -2.06 -8.87 -9.61
C MET A 19 -1.32 -7.78 -10.37
N VAL A 20 -1.32 -7.87 -11.70
CA VAL A 20 -0.82 -6.80 -12.56
C VAL A 20 -1.98 -5.89 -12.94
N GLN A 21 -1.83 -4.60 -12.66
CA GLN A 21 -2.75 -3.55 -13.08
C GLN A 21 -2.04 -2.60 -14.05
N TYR A 22 -2.82 -1.83 -14.81
CA TYR A 22 -2.27 -0.86 -15.76
C TYR A 22 -2.82 0.53 -15.44
N GLN A 23 -1.92 1.50 -15.33
CA GLN A 23 -2.27 2.90 -15.27
C GLN A 23 -2.13 3.47 -16.67
N CYS A 24 -3.23 3.94 -17.24
CA CYS A 24 -3.27 4.44 -18.61
C CYS A 24 -3.51 5.95 -18.65
N GLU A 25 -2.74 6.64 -19.49
CA GLU A 25 -2.89 8.06 -19.78
C GLU A 25 -3.17 8.23 -21.27
N ALA A 26 -4.23 8.97 -21.58
CA ALA A 26 -4.59 9.30 -22.95
C ALA A 26 -3.92 10.61 -23.36
N THR A 27 -3.13 10.57 -24.43
CA THR A 27 -2.60 11.75 -25.10
C THR A 27 -3.49 12.12 -26.31
N ARG A 28 -3.14 13.16 -27.06
CA ARG A 28 -3.84 13.50 -28.32
C ARG A 28 -3.68 12.43 -29.40
N HIS A 29 -2.67 11.57 -29.31
CA HIS A 29 -2.27 10.69 -30.40
C HIS A 29 -2.32 9.21 -30.04
N ASN A 30 -2.28 8.87 -28.75
CA ASN A 30 -2.22 7.49 -28.28
C ASN A 30 -2.72 7.36 -26.83
N ILE A 31 -2.89 6.11 -26.40
CA ILE A 31 -3.03 5.76 -24.98
C ILE A 31 -1.73 5.07 -24.58
N GLU A 32 -1.10 5.56 -23.52
CA GLU A 32 0.08 4.96 -22.94
C GLU A 32 -0.29 4.31 -21.61
N CYS A 33 0.03 3.02 -21.44
CA CYS A 33 -0.30 2.27 -20.23
C CYS A 33 0.98 1.72 -19.60
N SER A 34 1.21 2.05 -18.33
CA SER A 34 2.31 1.54 -17.54
C SER A 34 1.81 0.44 -16.60
N PRO A 35 2.39 -0.78 -16.62
CA PRO A 35 2.01 -1.82 -15.69
C PRO A 35 2.52 -1.49 -14.28
N PHE A 36 1.75 -1.86 -13.27
CA PHE A 36 2.19 -1.86 -11.88
C PHE A 36 1.68 -3.12 -11.16
N VAL A 37 2.53 -3.69 -10.32
CA VAL A 37 2.27 -4.94 -9.61
C VAL A 37 1.67 -4.64 -8.24
N ARG A 38 0.61 -5.35 -7.88
CA ARG A 38 0.08 -5.41 -6.52
C ARG A 38 0.26 -6.81 -5.95
N LEU A 39 0.73 -6.88 -4.71
CA LEU A 39 0.93 -8.13 -3.98
C LEU A 39 -0.14 -8.27 -2.91
N PHE A 40 -0.73 -9.45 -2.78
CA PHE A 40 -1.79 -9.74 -1.83
C PHE A 40 -1.47 -10.98 -1.01
N LEU A 41 -1.53 -10.86 0.30
CA LEU A 41 -1.39 -11.99 1.22
C LEU A 41 -2.77 -12.50 1.61
N ARG A 42 -3.03 -13.80 1.36
CA ARG A 42 -4.25 -14.47 1.79
C ARG A 42 -3.90 -15.61 2.73
N CYS A 43 -4.42 -15.57 3.94
CA CYS A 43 -4.25 -16.62 4.95
C CYS A 43 -5.59 -17.29 5.27
N ALA A 44 -5.56 -18.57 5.64
CA ALA A 44 -6.77 -19.30 6.00
C ALA A 44 -7.51 -18.63 7.19
N GLY A 45 -8.81 -18.36 7.02
CA GLY A 45 -9.64 -17.75 8.05
C GLY A 45 -9.46 -16.24 8.25
N LEU A 46 -8.63 -15.57 7.44
CA LEU A 46 -8.40 -14.12 7.51
C LEU A 46 -8.78 -13.42 6.20
N PRO A 47 -9.09 -12.11 6.24
CA PRO A 47 -9.22 -11.31 5.03
C PRO A 47 -7.92 -11.32 4.21
N THR A 48 -8.06 -11.18 2.89
CA THR A 48 -6.92 -10.91 2.01
C THR A 48 -6.46 -9.46 2.22
N VAL A 49 -5.15 -9.25 2.36
CA VAL A 49 -4.55 -7.93 2.61
C VAL A 49 -3.55 -7.60 1.50
N GLU A 50 -3.58 -6.36 0.99
CA GLU A 50 -2.56 -5.87 0.07
C GLU A 50 -1.25 -5.59 0.84
N VAL A 51 -0.16 -6.15 0.35
CA VAL A 51 1.19 -6.07 0.93
C VAL A 51 2.22 -5.54 -0.08
N THR A 52 1.76 -4.85 -1.13
CA THR A 52 2.62 -4.16 -2.09
C THR A 52 3.51 -3.15 -1.34
N PRO A 53 4.85 -3.27 -1.40
CA PRO A 53 5.74 -2.29 -0.77
C PRO A 53 5.67 -0.94 -1.51
N GLU A 54 5.69 0.13 -0.73
CA GLU A 54 5.93 1.48 -1.26
C GLU A 54 7.44 1.68 -1.34
N TYR A 55 7.93 2.35 -2.38
CA TYR A 55 9.35 2.66 -2.53
C TYR A 55 9.57 4.17 -2.49
N ASP A 56 10.67 4.60 -1.90
CA ASP A 56 11.07 6.00 -1.95
C ASP A 56 11.72 6.38 -3.29
N GLN A 57 12.18 7.64 -3.40
CA GLN A 57 12.83 8.15 -4.61
C GLN A 57 14.18 7.48 -4.93
N TYR A 58 14.77 6.72 -4.00
CA TYR A 58 16.01 5.98 -4.18
C TYR A 58 15.76 4.50 -4.53
N GLY A 59 14.49 4.08 -4.53
CA GLY A 59 14.09 2.71 -4.80
C GLY A 59 14.15 1.81 -3.56
N ASP A 60 14.25 2.38 -2.37
CA ASP A 60 14.27 1.64 -1.11
C ASP A 60 12.85 1.41 -0.58
N PRO A 61 12.51 0.20 -0.09
CA PRO A 61 11.17 -0.09 0.42
C PRO A 61 10.90 0.70 1.70
N VAL A 62 9.83 1.49 1.69
CA VAL A 62 9.33 2.22 2.85
C VAL A 62 8.64 1.23 3.78
N SER A 63 9.21 1.02 4.96
CA SER A 63 8.63 0.12 5.96
C SER A 63 7.33 0.71 6.53
N ARG A 64 6.18 0.12 6.18
CA ARG A 64 4.93 0.35 6.91
C ARG A 64 4.97 -0.41 8.23
N SER A 65 5.67 0.12 9.23
CA SER A 65 5.48 -0.36 10.60
C SER A 65 4.02 -0.08 10.97
N SER A 66 3.24 -1.16 11.18
CA SER A 66 1.82 -1.15 11.50
C SER A 66 1.40 -0.02 12.43
N GLN A 67 0.95 1.10 11.87
CA GLN A 67 0.09 2.03 12.58
C GLN A 67 -1.29 1.40 12.56
N ALA A 68 -1.59 0.63 13.61
CA ALA A 68 -2.96 0.43 14.03
C ALA A 68 -3.61 1.81 14.11
N ALA A 69 -4.59 2.05 13.24
CA ALA A 69 -5.37 3.27 13.20
C ALA A 69 -5.87 3.58 14.62
N LYS A 70 -5.27 4.56 15.29
CA LYS A 70 -5.93 5.26 16.38
C LYS A 70 -6.85 6.28 15.71
N PRO A 71 -8.19 6.19 15.86
CA PRO A 71 -9.05 7.27 15.41
C PRO A 71 -8.69 8.52 16.22
N SER A 72 -8.23 9.57 15.54
CA SER A 72 -8.04 10.88 16.16
C SER A 72 -9.38 11.39 16.69
N PRO A 73 -9.46 11.93 17.92
CA PRO A 73 -10.67 12.58 18.40
C PRO A 73 -10.94 13.83 17.54
N ILE A 74 -12.14 13.93 16.98
CA ILE A 74 -12.64 15.18 16.41
C ILE A 74 -12.74 16.17 17.58
N LYS A 75 -11.79 17.11 17.65
CA LYS A 75 -11.91 18.26 18.54
C LYS A 75 -12.77 19.28 17.79
N GLY A 76 -14.02 19.40 18.23
CA GLY A 76 -14.92 20.44 17.75
C GLY A 76 -14.30 21.80 18.07
N GLU A 77 -14.11 22.60 17.03
CA GLU A 77 -13.64 23.97 17.15
C GLU A 77 -14.77 24.87 16.68
N ASP A 78 -15.21 25.72 17.61
CA ASP A 78 -16.29 26.68 17.51
C ASP A 78 -16.12 27.59 16.30
N ILE A 79 -17.13 27.65 15.43
CA ILE A 79 -17.22 28.71 14.42
C ILE A 79 -18.17 29.77 14.97
N SER A 80 -17.56 30.83 15.50
CA SER A 80 -18.17 32.09 15.86
C SER A 80 -19.03 32.63 14.72
N SER A 81 -20.33 32.81 14.95
CA SER A 81 -21.22 33.56 14.08
C SER A 81 -20.78 35.03 14.05
N THR A 82 -20.39 35.55 12.90
CA THR A 82 -20.40 37.00 12.61
C THR A 82 -20.57 37.21 11.09
N GLU A 83 -21.31 38.28 10.76
CA GLU A 83 -21.60 38.89 9.44
C GLU A 83 -22.83 38.31 8.70
N VAL A 84 -23.85 39.07 8.26
CA VAL A 84 -24.11 40.52 8.07
C VAL A 84 -25.59 40.81 8.36
#